data_AF-A0AAW2D5E5-F1
#
_entry.id   AF-A0AAW2D5E5-F1
#
_cell.length_a   1.000
_cell.length_b   1.000
_cell.length_c   1.000
_cell.angle_alpha   90.00
_cell.angle_beta   90.00
_cell.angle_gamma   90.00
#
_symmetry.space_group_name_H-M   'P 1'
#
loop_
_entity.id
_entity.type
_entity.pdbx_description
1 polymer ?
#
loop_
_entity_poly.entity_id
_entity_poly.type
_entity_poly.pdbx_seq_one_letter_code
_entity_poly.pdbx_strand_id
1 'polypeptide(L)'
;MEMMYYELARSSYQDSLKVLEADIQHANALAAVIPRAKSGARLQMKLVYNQLAPLYLFLLQWLDCSCTCLLPRYLNFFHILVYEVYTDGRPNISTHGRKATIRDFYAVILPSLQRLHGSLEDFDVTKEGNLRMEISCKKRLEGDGRLTNVDLEREDECGICLEPCTKMVLPNCCHSMCIKCYRNWNTRSESCPFCRGSLKRVNSEDLWVLTCNDDVVDPETVSKEDVLRFYLYINSLPKDYPDSLFLVYYEYLI
;
A
#
# COMPACT_ATOMS: atom_id res chain seq x y z
N MET A 1 29.13 -37.46 10.34
CA MET A 1 29.08 -36.00 10.06
C MET A 1 28.00 -35.68 9.02
N GLU A 2 27.74 -36.57 8.06
CA GLU A 2 26.62 -36.46 7.08
C GLU A 2 25.22 -36.57 7.70
N MET A 3 25.00 -37.45 8.68
CA MET A 3 23.70 -37.59 9.37
C MET A 3 23.21 -36.30 10.08
N MET A 4 24.13 -35.49 10.59
CA MET A 4 23.82 -34.21 11.25
C MET A 4 23.41 -33.12 10.24
N TYR A 5 23.95 -33.17 9.02
CA TYR A 5 23.62 -32.23 7.96
C TYR A 5 22.23 -32.50 7.39
N TYR A 6 21.84 -33.78 7.27
CA TYR A 6 20.52 -34.20 6.78
C TYR A 6 19.38 -33.75 7.70
N GLU A 7 19.53 -33.91 9.02
CA GLU A 7 18.53 -33.44 9.99
C GLU A 7 18.39 -31.91 9.98
N LEU A 8 19.50 -31.18 9.81
CA LEU A 8 19.53 -29.71 9.78
C LEU A 8 18.88 -29.13 8.50
N ALA A 9 19.05 -29.79 7.35
CA ALA A 9 18.41 -29.39 6.11
C ALA A 9 16.89 -29.65 6.13
N ARG A 10 16.48 -30.78 6.73
CA ARG A 10 15.08 -31.14 6.93
C ARG A 10 14.37 -30.17 7.89
N SER A 11 15.04 -29.78 8.99
CA SER A 11 14.50 -28.77 9.91
C SER A 11 14.37 -27.41 9.23
N SER A 12 15.39 -26.96 8.48
CA SER A 12 15.39 -25.65 7.81
C SER A 12 14.22 -25.46 6.83
N TYR A 13 13.87 -26.48 6.05
CA TYR A 13 12.74 -26.38 5.11
C TYR A 13 11.38 -26.38 5.83
N GLN A 14 11.21 -27.29 6.80
CA GLN A 14 9.99 -27.37 7.60
C GLN A 14 9.79 -26.08 8.42
N ASP A 15 10.86 -25.48 8.90
CA ASP A 15 10.82 -24.21 9.62
C ASP A 15 10.52 -23.03 8.67
N SER A 16 11.01 -23.06 7.43
CA SER A 16 10.64 -22.06 6.42
C SER A 16 9.15 -22.08 6.08
N LEU A 17 8.54 -23.26 5.98
CA LEU A 17 7.09 -23.38 5.79
C LEU A 17 6.29 -22.86 6.98
N LYS A 18 6.74 -23.15 8.22
CA LYS A 18 6.10 -22.61 9.43
C LYS A 18 6.14 -21.08 9.47
N VAL A 19 7.27 -20.48 9.07
CA VAL A 19 7.40 -19.02 8.96
C VAL A 19 6.40 -18.46 7.95
N LEU A 20 6.33 -19.06 6.75
CA LEU A 20 5.36 -18.65 5.73
C LEU A 20 3.91 -18.78 6.23
N GLU A 21 3.57 -19.87 6.92
CA GLU A 21 2.24 -20.05 7.50
C GLU A 21 1.94 -19.00 8.58
N ALA A 22 2.91 -18.68 9.44
CA ALA A 22 2.77 -17.62 10.44
C ALA A 22 2.55 -16.24 9.78
N ASP A 23 3.29 -15.92 8.72
CA ASP A 23 3.11 -14.68 7.96
C ASP A 23 1.73 -14.61 7.29
N ILE A 24 1.23 -15.74 6.76
CA ILE A 24 -0.14 -15.82 6.22
C ILE A 24 -1.17 -15.58 7.32
N GLN A 25 -0.97 -16.10 8.53
CA GLN A 25 -1.87 -15.81 9.66
C GLN A 25 -1.82 -14.34 10.07
N HIS A 26 -0.63 -13.74 10.09
CA HIS A 26 -0.48 -12.31 10.34
C HIS A 26 -1.20 -11.48 9.26
N ALA A 27 -1.05 -11.82 7.98
CA ALA A 27 -1.79 -11.19 6.88
C ALA A 27 -3.31 -11.32 7.04
N ASN A 28 -3.80 -12.49 7.48
CA ASN A 28 -5.23 -12.67 7.79
C ASN A 28 -5.72 -11.77 8.93
N ALA A 29 -4.89 -11.58 9.97
CA ALA A 29 -5.21 -10.66 11.07
C ALA A 29 -5.33 -9.21 10.57
N LEU A 30 -4.38 -8.76 9.71
CA LEU A 30 -4.45 -7.44 9.08
C LEU A 30 -5.69 -7.29 8.21
N ALA A 31 -5.97 -8.28 7.36
CA ALA A 31 -7.12 -8.29 6.45
C ALA A 31 -8.47 -8.26 7.19
N ALA A 32 -8.54 -8.77 8.41
CA ALA A 32 -9.77 -8.78 9.22
C ALA A 32 -10.19 -7.37 9.69
N VAL A 33 -9.25 -6.43 9.76
CA VAL A 33 -9.45 -5.04 10.22
C VAL A 33 -9.85 -4.11 9.07
N ILE A 34 -9.52 -4.46 7.82
CA ILE A 34 -9.78 -3.63 6.64
C ILE A 34 -11.30 -3.41 6.45
N PRO A 35 -11.74 -2.17 6.14
CA PRO A 35 -13.14 -1.87 5.92
C PRO A 35 -13.74 -2.73 4.81
N ARG A 36 -14.87 -3.37 5.13
CA ARG A 36 -15.50 -4.37 4.28
C ARG A 36 -16.05 -3.70 3.02
N ALA A 37 -15.85 -4.34 1.86
CA ALA A 37 -16.72 -4.08 0.73
C ALA A 37 -18.18 -4.28 1.15
N LYS A 38 -19.12 -3.59 0.50
CA LYS A 38 -20.56 -3.53 0.82
C LYS A 38 -21.24 -4.89 1.07
N SER A 39 -20.61 -6.01 0.70
CA SER A 39 -21.06 -7.39 0.90
C SER A 39 -20.80 -7.96 2.30
N GLY A 40 -20.03 -7.29 3.18
CA GLY A 40 -19.71 -7.83 4.51
C GLY A 40 -18.73 -9.00 4.51
N ALA A 41 -18.16 -9.34 3.35
CA ALA A 41 -17.16 -10.39 3.17
C ALA A 41 -15.79 -9.96 3.72
N ARG A 42 -15.05 -10.91 4.30
CA ARG A 42 -13.67 -10.77 4.76
C ARG A 42 -12.74 -11.55 3.86
N LEU A 43 -11.57 -11.00 3.58
CA LEU A 43 -10.53 -11.71 2.84
C LEU A 43 -9.80 -12.67 3.78
N GLN A 44 -9.62 -13.91 3.35
CA GLN A 44 -8.82 -14.90 4.05
C GLN A 44 -7.84 -15.56 3.07
N MET A 45 -6.68 -15.93 3.58
CA MET A 45 -5.57 -16.51 2.86
C MET A 45 -5.19 -17.84 3.51
N LYS A 46 -4.92 -18.85 2.69
CA LYS A 46 -4.38 -20.13 3.15
C LYS A 46 -3.32 -20.64 2.20
N LEU A 47 -2.31 -21.32 2.76
CA LEU A 47 -1.33 -22.04 1.96
C LEU A 47 -1.97 -23.31 1.40
N VAL A 48 -1.87 -23.53 0.09
CA VAL A 48 -2.39 -24.71 -0.61
C VAL A 48 -1.25 -25.42 -1.31
N TYR A 49 -1.27 -26.73 -1.16
CA TYR A 49 -0.30 -27.67 -1.71
C TYR A 49 -0.89 -28.35 -2.94
N ASN A 50 -0.13 -28.44 -4.03
CA ASN A 50 -0.50 -29.24 -5.19
C ASN A 50 -0.43 -30.75 -4.83
N GLN A 51 -1.17 -31.61 -5.53
CA GLN A 51 -1.18 -33.06 -5.30
C GLN A 51 0.21 -33.72 -5.44
N LEU A 52 1.09 -33.12 -6.25
CA LEU A 52 2.47 -33.56 -6.42
C LEU A 52 3.43 -32.94 -5.37
N ALA A 53 2.97 -31.98 -4.58
CA ALA A 53 3.81 -31.32 -3.57
C ALA A 53 4.31 -32.31 -2.49
N PRO A 54 3.52 -33.26 -1.96
CA PRO A 54 4.02 -34.25 -1.00
C PRO A 54 5.13 -35.14 -1.59
N LEU A 55 5.03 -35.51 -2.88
CA LEU A 55 6.06 -36.28 -3.58
C LEU A 55 7.33 -35.44 -3.78
N TYR A 56 7.17 -34.17 -4.15
CA TYR A 56 8.30 -33.24 -4.27
C TYR A 56 8.98 -32.99 -2.92
N LEU A 57 8.21 -32.81 -1.85
CA LEU A 57 8.72 -32.69 -0.48
C LEU A 57 9.48 -33.93 -0.05
N PHE A 58 8.96 -35.12 -0.37
CA PHE A 58 9.61 -36.39 -0.10
C PHE A 58 10.92 -36.54 -0.90
N LEU A 59 10.94 -36.12 -2.17
CA LEU A 59 12.14 -36.13 -3.01
C LEU A 59 13.18 -35.10 -2.56
N LEU A 60 12.75 -33.91 -2.16
CA LEU A 60 13.61 -32.88 -1.58
C LEU A 60 14.24 -33.35 -0.27
N GLN A 61 13.49 -34.11 0.53
CA GLN A 61 14.02 -34.70 1.75
C GLN A 61 15.20 -35.62 1.45
N TRP A 62 15.20 -36.32 0.31
CA TRP A 62 16.26 -37.25 -0.12
C TRP A 62 17.46 -36.59 -0.83
N LEU A 63 17.36 -35.32 -1.24
CA LEU A 63 18.42 -34.61 -1.94
C LEU A 63 19.20 -33.71 -0.97
N ASP A 64 20.48 -34.02 -0.72
CA ASP A 64 21.39 -33.32 0.22
C ASP A 64 21.77 -31.87 -0.17
N CYS A 65 21.12 -31.26 -1.15
CA CYS A 65 21.67 -30.08 -1.80
C CYS A 65 21.10 -28.75 -1.28
N SER A 66 22.02 -27.88 -0.85
CA SER A 66 21.89 -26.42 -0.72
C SER A 66 21.46 -25.70 -2.03
N CYS A 67 21.19 -26.45 -3.11
CA CYS A 67 20.82 -25.97 -4.44
C CYS A 67 19.32 -26.05 -4.73
N THR A 68 18.50 -26.54 -3.79
CA THR A 68 17.04 -26.66 -3.97
C THR A 68 16.31 -25.32 -3.91
N CYS A 69 17.00 -24.21 -3.62
CA CYS A 69 16.42 -22.86 -3.60
C CYS A 69 15.94 -22.37 -4.98
N LEU A 70 16.30 -23.04 -6.08
CA LEU A 70 15.96 -22.63 -7.45
C LEU A 70 14.76 -23.38 -8.08
N LEU A 71 14.45 -24.59 -7.60
CA LEU A 71 13.39 -25.44 -8.19
C LEU A 71 11.95 -25.07 -7.78
N PRO A 72 11.65 -24.61 -6.55
CA PRO A 72 10.32 -24.13 -6.17
C PRO A 72 9.85 -22.92 -6.99
N ARG A 73 10.79 -22.22 -7.63
CA ARG A 73 10.51 -21.00 -8.41
C ARG A 73 9.85 -21.30 -9.77
N TYR A 74 10.05 -22.51 -10.30
CA TYR A 74 9.51 -22.94 -11.60
C TYR A 74 8.33 -23.91 -11.46
N LEU A 75 8.23 -24.60 -10.33
CA LEU A 75 7.18 -25.56 -10.08
C LEU A 75 6.23 -24.97 -9.03
N ASN A 76 5.03 -24.56 -9.46
CA ASN A 76 3.94 -24.03 -8.62
C ASN A 76 3.37 -25.11 -7.66
N PHE A 77 4.22 -25.75 -6.86
CA PHE A 77 3.81 -26.77 -5.87
C PHE A 77 3.07 -26.15 -4.69
N PHE A 78 3.37 -24.88 -4.38
CA PHE A 78 2.76 -24.13 -3.29
C PHE A 78 2.17 -22.84 -3.87
N HIS A 79 0.93 -22.55 -3.52
CA HIS A 79 0.31 -21.27 -3.81
C HIS A 79 -0.52 -20.83 -2.62
N ILE A 80 -0.72 -19.53 -2.50
CA ILE A 80 -1.54 -18.94 -1.46
C ILE A 80 -2.90 -18.71 -2.09
N LEU A 81 -3.92 -19.39 -1.57
CA LEU A 81 -5.29 -19.19 -2.01
C LEU A 81 -5.88 -18.04 -1.21
N VAL A 82 -6.28 -17.00 -1.91
CA VAL A 82 -6.98 -15.84 -1.36
C VAL A 82 -8.48 -15.98 -1.69
N TYR A 83 -9.34 -15.98 -0.68
CA TYR A 83 -10.77 -16.18 -0.85
C TYR A 83 -11.57 -15.29 0.10
N GLU A 84 -12.85 -15.11 -0.22
CA GLU A 84 -13.76 -14.30 0.59
C GLU A 84 -14.62 -15.19 1.51
N VAL A 85 -14.74 -14.77 2.78
CA VAL A 85 -15.52 -15.46 3.83
C VAL A 85 -16.55 -14.51 4.41
N TYR A 86 -17.82 -14.92 4.43
CA TYR A 86 -18.89 -14.16 5.06
C TYR A 86 -19.00 -14.50 6.56
N THR A 87 -19.62 -13.62 7.34
CA THR A 87 -19.77 -13.75 8.81
C THR A 87 -20.50 -15.01 9.25
N ASP A 88 -21.25 -15.65 8.36
CA ASP A 88 -22.03 -16.86 8.64
C ASP A 88 -21.16 -18.13 8.66
N GLY A 89 -19.85 -18.00 8.47
CA GLY A 89 -18.88 -19.11 8.52
C GLY A 89 -19.00 -20.12 7.37
N ARG A 90 -20.00 -19.97 6.48
CA ARG A 90 -20.14 -20.78 5.28
C ARG A 90 -19.21 -20.26 4.18
N PRO A 91 -18.27 -21.08 3.67
CA PRO A 91 -17.56 -20.74 2.44
C PRO A 91 -18.61 -20.68 1.32
N ASN A 92 -18.74 -19.54 0.65
CA ASN A 92 -19.66 -19.42 -0.47
C ASN A 92 -19.05 -20.19 -1.64
N ILE A 93 -19.75 -21.21 -2.13
CA ILE A 93 -19.30 -22.12 -3.20
C ILE A 93 -19.19 -21.38 -4.55
N SER A 94 -19.63 -20.11 -4.64
CA SER A 94 -19.68 -19.31 -5.86
C SER A 94 -18.46 -18.41 -6.12
N THR A 95 -17.71 -17.99 -5.09
CA THR A 95 -16.51 -17.16 -5.26
C THR A 95 -15.29 -18.06 -5.40
N HIS A 96 -14.89 -18.32 -6.64
CA HIS A 96 -13.64 -19.01 -6.93
C HIS A 96 -12.50 -18.24 -6.25
N GLY A 97 -11.71 -18.95 -5.43
CA GLY A 97 -10.54 -18.36 -4.80
C GLY A 97 -9.55 -17.86 -5.85
N ARG A 98 -8.61 -17.03 -5.42
CA ARG A 98 -7.56 -16.43 -6.25
C ARG A 98 -6.22 -17.04 -5.87
N LYS A 99 -5.48 -17.54 -6.86
CA LYS A 99 -4.15 -18.12 -6.68
C LYS A 99 -3.12 -17.01 -6.68
N ALA A 100 -2.47 -16.78 -5.55
CA ALA A 100 -1.30 -15.92 -5.43
C ALA A 100 -0.04 -16.78 -5.30
N THR A 101 1.05 -16.36 -5.95
CA THR A 101 2.36 -16.96 -5.68
C THR A 101 2.94 -16.42 -4.37
N ILE A 102 3.96 -17.09 -3.81
CA ILE A 102 4.71 -16.58 -2.65
C ILE A 102 5.34 -15.21 -2.97
N ARG A 103 5.74 -14.99 -4.23
CA ARG A 103 6.25 -13.69 -4.68
C ARG A 103 5.16 -12.63 -4.62
N ASP A 104 3.97 -12.91 -5.13
CA ASP A 104 2.85 -11.96 -5.08
C ASP A 104 2.47 -11.62 -3.64
N PHE A 105 2.56 -12.61 -2.75
CA PHE A 105 2.30 -12.43 -1.33
C PHE A 105 3.27 -11.44 -0.67
N TYR A 106 4.58 -11.69 -0.76
CA TYR A 106 5.57 -10.81 -0.11
C TYR A 106 5.80 -9.49 -0.86
N ALA A 107 5.63 -9.45 -2.19
CA ALA A 107 5.90 -8.25 -2.98
C ALA A 107 4.71 -7.27 -3.01
N VAL A 108 3.48 -7.77 -2.92
CA VAL A 108 2.28 -6.93 -3.10
C VAL A 108 1.29 -7.11 -1.96
N ILE A 109 0.84 -8.33 -1.67
CA ILE A 109 -0.30 -8.56 -0.78
C ILE A 109 0.01 -8.14 0.67
N LEU A 110 1.05 -8.72 1.28
CA LEU A 110 1.41 -8.43 2.67
C LEU A 110 1.80 -6.94 2.88
N PRO A 111 2.65 -6.32 2.04
CA PRO A 111 2.94 -4.89 2.17
C PRO A 111 1.71 -3.98 2.01
N SER A 112 0.78 -4.35 1.12
CA SER A 112 -0.47 -3.58 0.95
C SER A 112 -1.35 -3.65 2.19
N LEU A 113 -1.48 -4.84 2.79
CA LEU A 113 -2.22 -5.03 4.03
C LEU A 113 -1.61 -4.23 5.19
N GLN A 114 -0.28 -4.23 5.33
CA GLN A 114 0.42 -3.47 6.36
C GLN A 114 0.20 -1.96 6.20
N ARG A 115 0.27 -1.45 4.97
CA ARG A 115 0.00 -0.03 4.68
C ARG A 115 -1.44 0.36 5.03
N LEU A 116 -2.41 -0.47 4.62
CA LEU A 116 -3.82 -0.23 4.91
C LEU A 116 -4.11 -0.26 6.41
N HIS A 117 -3.42 -1.13 7.16
CA HIS A 117 -3.53 -1.19 8.61
C HIS A 117 -2.93 0.03 9.30
N GLY A 118 -1.71 0.45 8.94
CA GLY A 118 -1.07 1.64 9.52
C GLY A 118 -1.89 2.91 9.28
N SER A 119 -2.49 3.04 8.10
CA SER A 119 -3.39 4.16 7.81
C SER A 119 -4.61 4.20 8.75
N LEU A 120 -5.18 3.04 9.12
CA LEU A 120 -6.33 2.96 10.04
C LEU A 120 -5.95 3.37 11.47
N GLU A 121 -4.77 2.95 11.95
CA GLU A 121 -4.26 3.33 13.28
C GLU A 121 -4.04 4.85 13.38
N ASP A 122 -3.50 5.47 12.33
CA ASP A 122 -3.28 6.93 12.26
C ASP A 122 -4.61 7.71 12.32
N PHE A 123 -5.69 7.18 11.73
CA PHE A 123 -7.02 7.81 11.80
C PHE A 123 -7.64 7.74 13.20
N ASP A 124 -7.47 6.64 13.92
CA ASP A 124 -8.04 6.50 15.26
C ASP A 124 -7.35 7.46 16.25
N VAL A 125 -6.03 7.63 16.14
CA VAL A 125 -5.27 8.63 16.91
C VAL A 125 -5.67 10.07 16.53
N THR A 126 -5.84 10.34 15.23
CA THR A 126 -6.23 11.68 14.74
C THR A 126 -7.67 12.04 15.13
N LYS A 127 -8.60 11.08 15.17
CA LYS A 127 -9.98 11.30 15.66
C LYS A 127 -10.03 11.64 17.14
N GLU A 128 -9.22 10.99 17.96
CA GLU A 128 -9.16 11.25 19.41
C GLU A 128 -8.52 12.63 19.71
N GLY A 129 -7.49 13.01 18.94
CA GLY A 129 -6.88 14.34 18.96
C GLY A 129 -7.82 15.46 18.46
N ASN A 130 -8.52 15.22 17.35
CA ASN A 130 -9.45 16.19 16.76
C ASN A 130 -10.70 16.39 17.61
N LEU A 131 -11.25 15.35 18.24
CA LEU A 131 -12.38 15.48 19.16
C LEU A 131 -12.00 16.32 20.40
N ARG A 132 -10.77 16.15 20.91
CA ARG A 132 -10.24 16.92 22.04
C ARG A 132 -9.94 18.38 21.66
N MET A 133 -9.48 18.63 20.43
CA MET A 133 -9.24 19.97 19.89
C MET A 133 -10.56 20.68 19.57
N GLU A 134 -11.53 20.01 18.96
CA GLU A 134 -12.86 20.54 18.65
C GLU A 134 -13.60 20.98 19.91
N ILE A 135 -13.59 20.20 20.99
CA ILE A 135 -14.26 20.57 22.25
C ILE A 135 -13.57 21.79 22.92
N SER A 136 -12.25 21.95 22.74
CA SER A 136 -11.49 23.09 23.27
C SER A 136 -11.69 24.37 22.43
N CYS A 137 -11.80 24.25 21.11
CA CYS A 137 -12.00 25.36 20.17
C CYS A 137 -13.46 25.83 20.10
N LYS A 138 -14.46 24.94 20.27
CA LYS A 138 -15.89 25.32 20.24
C LYS A 138 -16.29 26.26 21.38
N LYS A 139 -15.54 26.28 22.48
CA LYS A 139 -15.75 27.25 23.58
C LYS A 139 -15.12 28.63 23.34
N ARG A 140 -14.34 28.83 22.28
CA ARG A 140 -13.68 30.11 21.98
C ARG A 140 -14.08 30.77 20.66
N LEU A 141 -14.85 30.09 19.80
CA LEU A 141 -15.19 30.53 18.44
C LEU A 141 -16.71 30.65 18.20
N GLU A 142 -17.49 31.06 19.21
CA GLU A 142 -18.80 31.66 18.97
C GLU A 142 -18.63 33.16 18.72
N GLY A 143 -18.12 33.48 17.54
CA GLY A 143 -17.92 34.85 17.11
C GLY A 143 -17.03 34.86 15.88
N ASP A 144 -17.61 35.24 14.75
CA ASP A 144 -16.91 35.58 13.52
C ASP A 144 -16.59 34.44 12.51
N GLY A 145 -17.66 33.90 11.92
CA GLY A 145 -17.58 33.01 10.75
C GLY A 145 -17.48 33.73 9.40
N ARG A 146 -17.06 35.01 9.34
CA ARG A 146 -16.97 35.77 8.08
C ARG A 146 -15.55 36.19 7.66
N LEU A 147 -14.56 36.16 8.55
CA LEU A 147 -13.19 36.59 8.21
C LEU A 147 -12.31 35.47 7.63
N THR A 148 -12.62 34.20 7.83
CA THR A 148 -11.67 33.11 7.51
C THR A 148 -11.53 32.78 6.03
N ASN A 149 -12.55 33.04 5.21
CA ASN A 149 -12.51 32.68 3.79
C ASN A 149 -11.64 33.64 2.96
N VAL A 150 -11.63 34.93 3.35
CA VAL A 150 -10.90 35.99 2.64
C VAL A 150 -9.39 35.93 2.90
N ASP A 151 -8.97 35.51 4.09
CA ASP A 151 -7.55 35.42 4.42
C ASP A 151 -6.87 34.17 3.81
N LEU A 152 -7.62 33.07 3.58
CA LEU A 152 -7.11 31.89 2.89
C LEU A 152 -6.82 32.16 1.41
N GLU A 153 -7.70 32.88 0.71
CA GLU A 153 -7.48 33.27 -0.70
C GLU A 153 -6.23 34.16 -0.87
N ARG A 154 -5.95 35.02 0.13
CA ARG A 154 -4.77 35.92 0.13
C ARG A 154 -3.46 35.18 0.36
N GLU A 155 -3.49 34.01 1.01
CA GLU A 155 -2.30 33.18 1.25
C GLU A 155 -1.86 32.37 0.02
N ASP A 156 -2.72 32.20 -1.00
CA ASP A 156 -2.40 31.51 -2.26
C ASP A 156 -1.98 32.46 -3.40
N GLU A 157 -2.06 33.77 -3.17
CA GLU A 157 -1.67 34.79 -4.15
C GLU A 157 -0.16 35.08 -4.15
N CYS A 158 0.39 35.35 -5.32
CA CYS A 158 1.77 35.84 -5.43
C CYS A 158 1.90 37.21 -4.74
N GLY A 159 2.84 37.37 -3.80
CA GLY A 159 3.13 38.65 -3.14
C GLY A 159 3.74 39.75 -4.02
N ILE A 160 3.70 39.61 -5.36
CA ILE A 160 4.20 40.57 -6.35
C ILE A 160 3.09 40.94 -7.33
N CYS A 161 2.47 39.96 -8.00
CA CYS A 161 1.38 40.22 -8.96
C CYS A 161 -0.02 40.11 -8.37
N LEU A 162 -0.17 39.62 -7.12
CA LEU A 162 -1.45 39.41 -6.43
C LEU A 162 -2.42 38.50 -7.20
N GLU A 163 -1.89 37.61 -8.04
CA GLU A 163 -2.69 36.60 -8.73
C GLU A 163 -2.57 35.24 -8.01
N PRO A 164 -3.64 34.43 -7.94
CA PRO A 164 -3.57 33.05 -7.48
C PRO A 164 -2.59 32.24 -8.31
N CYS A 165 -1.65 31.54 -7.67
CA CYS A 165 -0.63 30.78 -8.38
C CYS A 165 0.07 29.74 -7.50
N THR A 166 0.65 28.72 -8.15
CA THR A 166 1.70 27.91 -7.52
C THR A 166 2.95 28.76 -7.32
N LYS A 167 3.43 28.83 -6.07
CA LYS A 167 4.57 29.66 -5.69
C LYS A 167 5.86 28.87 -5.82
N MET A 168 6.91 29.53 -6.28
CA MET A 168 8.27 29.01 -6.31
C MET A 168 9.04 29.60 -5.13
N VAL A 169 9.75 28.77 -4.39
CA VAL A 169 10.57 29.15 -3.23
C VAL A 169 12.03 29.25 -3.64
N LEU A 170 12.67 30.37 -3.28
CA LEU A 170 14.10 30.58 -3.50
C LEU A 170 14.95 29.83 -2.45
N PRO A 171 15.97 29.05 -2.86
CA PRO A 171 16.73 28.19 -1.95
C PRO A 171 17.57 28.97 -0.91
N ASN A 172 18.03 30.17 -1.26
CA ASN A 172 18.94 30.95 -0.41
C ASN A 172 18.22 31.76 0.68
N CYS A 173 16.92 32.01 0.55
CA CYS A 173 16.20 32.91 1.45
C CYS A 173 14.75 32.52 1.74
N CYS A 174 14.29 31.38 1.21
CA CYS A 174 12.94 30.84 1.39
C CYS A 174 11.76 31.78 1.04
N HIS A 175 12.02 32.88 0.36
CA HIS A 175 10.96 33.76 -0.15
C HIS A 175 10.29 33.12 -1.36
N SER A 176 8.98 33.32 -1.47
CA SER A 176 8.14 32.68 -2.46
C SER A 176 7.45 33.68 -3.40
N MET A 177 7.35 33.33 -4.68
CA MET A 177 6.65 34.13 -5.71
C MET A 177 6.28 33.23 -6.89
N CYS A 178 5.37 33.67 -7.77
CA CYS A 178 5.03 32.90 -8.96
C CYS A 178 6.23 32.83 -9.93
N ILE A 179 6.29 31.78 -10.75
CA ILE A 179 7.37 31.57 -11.72
C ILE A 179 7.49 32.72 -12.73
N LYS A 180 6.37 33.37 -13.09
CA LYS A 180 6.36 34.53 -14.01
C LYS A 180 7.07 35.74 -13.38
N CYS A 181 6.77 36.05 -12.12
CA CYS A 181 7.41 37.13 -11.38
C CYS A 181 8.90 36.87 -11.15
N TYR A 182 9.28 35.63 -10.81
CA TYR A 182 10.69 35.24 -10.72
C TYR A 182 11.42 35.47 -12.05
N ARG A 183 10.90 34.95 -13.18
CA ARG A 183 11.55 35.08 -14.49
C ARG A 183 11.70 36.54 -14.92
N ASN A 184 10.66 37.36 -14.74
CA ASN A 184 10.71 38.79 -15.09
C ASN A 184 11.67 39.58 -14.20
N TRP A 185 11.76 39.23 -12.92
CA TRP A 185 12.70 39.87 -12.02
C TRP A 185 14.14 39.46 -12.31
N ASN A 186 14.39 38.16 -12.51
CA ASN A 186 15.74 37.63 -12.74
C ASN A 186 16.38 38.12 -14.04
N THR A 187 15.59 38.51 -15.06
CA THR A 187 16.14 39.16 -16.27
C THR A 187 16.64 40.57 -16.02
N ARG A 188 16.17 41.23 -14.94
CA ARG A 188 16.54 42.61 -14.58
C ARG A 188 17.57 42.66 -13.46
N SER A 189 17.48 41.71 -12.52
CA SER A 189 18.28 41.68 -11.31
C SER A 189 18.44 40.25 -10.80
N GLU A 190 19.67 39.79 -10.67
CA GLU A 190 20.03 38.50 -10.06
C GLU A 190 19.98 38.57 -8.52
N SER A 191 18.89 39.11 -7.97
CA SER A 191 18.67 39.24 -6.53
C SER A 191 17.24 38.89 -6.14
N CYS A 192 16.99 38.53 -4.89
CA CYS A 192 15.64 38.28 -4.40
C CYS A 192 14.84 39.59 -4.36
N PRO A 193 13.61 39.66 -4.92
CA PRO A 193 12.79 40.88 -4.90
C PRO A 193 12.36 41.29 -3.49
N PHE A 194 12.34 40.36 -2.53
CA PHE A 194 11.91 40.63 -1.16
C PHE A 194 13.06 41.08 -0.25
N CYS A 195 14.20 40.35 -0.28
CA CYS A 195 15.32 40.60 0.64
C CYS A 195 16.61 41.07 -0.04
N ARG A 196 16.63 41.17 -1.37
CA ARG A 196 17.80 41.53 -2.18
C ARG A 196 19.01 40.59 -2.04
N GLY A 197 18.83 39.40 -1.45
CA GLY A 197 19.84 38.35 -1.41
C GLY A 197 20.25 37.90 -2.82
N SER A 198 21.52 37.51 -3.00
CA SER A 198 22.08 37.15 -4.31
C SER A 198 21.48 35.86 -4.90
N LEU A 199 21.13 35.90 -6.18
CA LEU A 199 20.63 34.77 -6.98
C LEU A 199 21.57 34.36 -8.11
N LYS A 200 22.80 34.88 -8.15
CA LYS A 200 23.79 34.63 -9.24
C LYS A 200 24.12 33.16 -9.53
N ARG A 201 23.77 32.24 -8.62
CA ARG A 201 24.01 30.80 -8.74
C ARG A 201 22.71 29.98 -8.70
N VAL A 202 21.56 30.63 -8.82
CA VAL A 202 20.25 29.97 -8.74
C VAL A 202 19.70 29.85 -10.16
N ASN A 203 19.62 28.62 -10.66
CA ASN A 203 18.96 28.28 -11.91
C ASN A 203 17.49 27.94 -11.67
N SER A 204 16.72 27.77 -12.76
CA SER A 204 15.32 27.35 -12.66
C SER A 204 15.12 25.97 -12.03
N GLU A 205 16.14 25.11 -12.10
CA GLU A 205 16.14 23.76 -11.51
C GLU A 205 16.32 23.79 -9.99
N ASP A 206 16.87 24.88 -9.45
CA ASP A 206 17.11 25.04 -8.02
C ASP A 206 15.89 25.62 -7.27
N LEU A 207 14.81 25.92 -8.01
CA LEU A 207 13.58 26.47 -7.46
C LEU A 207 12.66 25.36 -6.96
N TRP A 208 12.15 25.51 -5.75
CA TRP A 208 11.22 24.55 -5.16
C TRP A 208 9.78 25.00 -5.40
N VAL A 209 8.90 24.09 -5.82
CA VAL A 209 7.46 24.36 -5.91
C VAL A 209 6.88 24.26 -4.51
N LEU A 210 6.21 25.31 -4.03
CA LEU A 210 5.43 25.27 -2.80
C LEU A 210 4.10 24.61 -3.11
N THR A 211 3.84 23.47 -2.46
CA THR A 211 2.55 22.78 -2.52
C THR A 211 1.51 23.59 -1.73
N CYS A 212 0.39 23.90 -2.37
CA CYS A 212 -0.76 24.50 -1.69
C CYS A 212 -1.59 23.42 -0.97
N ASN A 213 -2.48 23.84 -0.07
CA ASN A 213 -3.35 22.89 0.65
C ASN A 213 -4.24 22.09 -0.32
N ASP A 214 -4.63 22.69 -1.46
CA ASP A 214 -5.39 22.02 -2.51
C ASP A 214 -4.60 20.96 -3.28
N ASP A 215 -3.26 21.00 -3.24
CA ASP A 215 -2.40 19.99 -3.87
C ASP A 215 -2.21 18.75 -2.98
N VAL A 216 -2.54 18.85 -1.70
CA VAL A 216 -2.39 17.75 -0.72
C VAL A 216 -3.67 16.92 -0.72
N VAL A 217 -3.59 15.74 -1.31
CA VAL A 217 -4.68 14.75 -1.26
C VAL A 217 -4.94 14.37 0.19
N ASP A 218 -6.19 14.46 0.64
CA ASP A 218 -6.54 14.14 2.01
C ASP A 218 -6.24 12.66 2.33
N PRO A 219 -5.82 12.33 3.55
CA PRO A 219 -5.44 10.96 3.88
C PRO A 219 -6.61 9.97 3.72
N GLU A 220 -7.86 10.42 3.90
CA GLU A 220 -9.04 9.57 3.77
C GLU A 220 -9.24 9.12 2.31
N THR A 221 -9.08 10.01 1.34
CA THR A 221 -9.14 9.68 -0.09
C THR A 221 -7.98 8.80 -0.53
N VAL A 222 -6.76 9.03 -0.03
CA VAL A 222 -5.62 8.12 -0.26
C VAL A 222 -5.94 6.72 0.24
N SER A 223 -6.47 6.59 1.47
CA SER A 223 -6.80 5.27 2.04
C SER A 223 -7.89 4.54 1.25
N LYS A 224 -8.94 5.25 0.81
CA LYS A 224 -10.01 4.67 -0.02
C LYS A 224 -9.47 4.13 -1.34
N GLU A 225 -8.61 4.90 -1.98
CA GLU A 225 -7.98 4.52 -3.25
C GLU A 225 -7.01 3.34 -3.08
N ASP A 226 -6.24 3.30 -2.00
CA ASP A 226 -5.36 2.17 -1.69
C ASP A 226 -6.15 0.87 -1.42
N VAL A 227 -7.32 0.96 -0.75
CA VAL A 227 -8.24 -0.18 -0.60
C VAL A 227 -8.73 -0.65 -1.98
N LEU A 228 -9.15 0.27 -2.85
CA LEU A 228 -9.60 -0.07 -4.21
C LEU A 228 -8.51 -0.77 -5.02
N ARG A 229 -7.30 -0.23 -5.03
CA ARG A 229 -6.14 -0.82 -5.72
C ARG A 229 -5.83 -2.22 -5.21
N PHE A 230 -5.88 -2.42 -3.90
CA PHE A 230 -5.68 -3.73 -3.30
C PHE A 230 -6.71 -4.74 -3.82
N TYR A 231 -8.01 -4.44 -3.76
CA TYR A 231 -9.04 -5.34 -4.27
C TYR A 231 -8.96 -5.57 -5.78
N LEU A 232 -8.58 -4.56 -6.57
CA LEU A 232 -8.35 -4.71 -8.01
C LEU A 232 -7.19 -5.68 -8.29
N TYR A 233 -6.10 -5.57 -7.54
CA TYR A 233 -4.98 -6.49 -7.64
C TYR A 233 -5.41 -7.93 -7.32
N ILE A 234 -6.12 -8.14 -6.19
CA ILE A 234 -6.63 -9.47 -5.82
C ILE A 234 -7.55 -10.04 -6.92
N ASN A 235 -8.40 -9.22 -7.52
CA ASN A 235 -9.27 -9.63 -8.61
C ASN A 235 -8.55 -9.95 -9.93
N SER A 236 -7.35 -9.38 -10.13
CA SER A 236 -6.49 -9.67 -11.29
C SER A 236 -5.76 -11.02 -11.17
N LEU A 237 -5.64 -11.58 -9.97
CA LEU A 237 -4.98 -12.86 -9.76
C LEU A 237 -5.73 -14.02 -10.45
N PRO A 238 -5.02 -15.08 -10.90
CA PRO A 238 -5.64 -16.24 -11.51
C PRO A 238 -6.73 -16.86 -10.63
N LYS A 239 -7.87 -17.22 -11.23
CA LYS A 239 -8.93 -17.95 -10.51
C LYS A 239 -8.46 -19.38 -10.23
N ASP A 240 -8.77 -19.87 -9.03
CA ASP A 240 -8.65 -21.27 -8.67
C ASP A 240 -9.82 -22.03 -9.28
N TYR A 241 -9.57 -22.68 -10.42
CA TYR A 241 -10.44 -23.70 -10.95
C TYR A 241 -10.06 -25.03 -10.30
N PRO A 242 -11.01 -25.81 -9.75
CA PRO A 242 -10.72 -27.18 -9.38
C PRO A 242 -10.37 -27.96 -10.66
N ASP A 243 -9.21 -28.62 -10.68
CA ASP A 243 -8.70 -29.43 -11.81
C ASP A 243 -9.62 -30.63 -12.18
N SER A 244 -10.78 -30.78 -11.52
CA SER A 244 -11.72 -31.89 -11.69
C SER A 244 -12.62 -31.81 -12.92
N LEU A 245 -12.56 -30.75 -13.75
CA LEU A 245 -13.36 -30.70 -14.98
C LEU A 245 -12.93 -31.72 -16.04
N PHE A 246 -11.72 -32.30 -15.94
CA PHE A 246 -11.24 -33.33 -16.87
C PHE A 246 -11.55 -34.77 -16.48
N LEU A 247 -11.96 -35.06 -15.23
CA LEU A 247 -12.32 -36.42 -14.79
C LEU A 247 -13.81 -36.72 -14.96
N VAL A 248 -14.68 -35.71 -14.85
CA VAL A 248 -16.14 -35.90 -14.97
C VAL A 248 -16.55 -36.30 -16.40
N TYR A 249 -15.77 -35.95 -17.43
CA TYR A 249 -16.08 -36.34 -18.82
C TYR A 249 -15.67 -37.76 -19.20
N TYR A 250 -14.81 -38.44 -18.41
CA TYR A 250 -14.42 -39.82 -18.69
C TYR A 250 -15.30 -40.87 -17.98
N GLU A 251 -16.03 -40.48 -16.93
CA GLU A 251 -17.01 -41.38 -16.28
C GLU A 251 -18.33 -41.55 -17.06
N TYR A 252 -18.55 -40.79 -18.14
CA TYR A 252 -19.71 -40.94 -19.03
C TYR A 252 -19.42 -41.71 -20.33
N LEU A 253 -18.23 -42.30 -20.47
CA LEU A 253 -17.83 -43.07 -21.66
C LEU A 253 -17.30 -44.49 -21.36
N ILE A 254 -17.63 -45.06 -20.19
CA ILE A 254 -17.40 -46.48 -19.87
C ILE A 254 -18.72 -47.16 -19.58
#